data_AF-A0A813FY39-F1
#
_entry.id   AF-A0A813FY39-F1
#
_cell.length_a   1.000
_cell.length_b   1.000
_cell.length_c   1.000
_cell.angle_alpha   90.00
_cell.angle_beta   90.00
_cell.angle_gamma   90.00
#
_symmetry.space_group_name_H-M   'P 1'
#
loop_
_entity.id
_entity.type
_entity.pdbx_description
1 polymer ?
#
loop_
_entity_poly.entity_id
_entity_poly.type
_entity_poly.pdbx_seq_one_letter_code
_entity_poly.pdbx_strand_id
1 'polypeptide(L)'
;SLFDVFETKDRLYLVMELVEGGELFEDIVSHGCLTESEARYVFLQLADALRYIHSKGVVHRDLKPENILVDKKESRPGLPEVKISDFGHSK
;
A
#
# COMPACT_ATOMS: atom_id res chain seq x y z
N SER A 1 8.94 0.89 -2.70
CA SER A 1 9.95 1.94 -2.98
C SER A 1 10.06 2.24 -4.47
N LEU A 2 10.47 3.44 -4.87
CA LEU A 2 10.86 3.77 -6.25
C LEU A 2 12.36 3.57 -6.41
N PHE A 3 12.77 2.78 -7.40
CA PHE A 3 14.16 2.42 -7.65
C PHE A 3 14.76 3.16 -8.85
N ASP A 4 13.99 3.34 -9.92
CA ASP A 4 14.48 3.99 -11.13
C ASP A 4 13.33 4.63 -11.93
N VAL A 5 13.67 5.57 -12.80
CA VAL A 5 12.72 6.29 -13.67
C VAL A 5 13.30 6.34 -15.08
N PHE A 6 12.54 5.83 -16.06
CA PHE A 6 12.88 5.94 -17.47
C PHE A 6 11.86 6.79 -18.19
N GLU A 7 12.34 7.72 -19.02
CA GLU A 7 11.51 8.59 -19.82
C GLU A 7 11.83 8.39 -21.31
N THR A 8 10.77 8.28 -22.10
CA THR A 8 10.80 8.31 -23.56
C THR A 8 9.98 9.50 -24.03
N LYS A 9 9.98 9.78 -25.35
CA LYS A 9 9.25 10.93 -25.89
C LYS A 9 7.76 10.96 -25.52
N ASP A 10 7.15 9.79 -25.36
CA ASP A 10 5.69 9.62 -25.14
C ASP A 10 5.33 8.82 -23.89
N ARG A 11 6.31 8.32 -23.12
CA ARG A 11 6.03 7.44 -21.96
C ARG A 11 7.00 7.66 -20.81
N LEU A 12 6.46 7.52 -19.60
CA LEU A 12 7.19 7.48 -18.33
C LEU A 12 7.07 6.07 -17.73
N TYR A 13 8.19 5.49 -17.32
CA TYR A 13 8.26 4.19 -16.67
C TYR A 13 8.85 4.36 -15.28
N LEU A 14 8.12 3.88 -14.26
CA LEU A 14 8.55 3.88 -12.87
C LEU A 14 8.93 2.45 -12.48
N VAL A 15 10.21 2.23 -12.16
CA VAL A 15 10.67 0.94 -11.64
C VAL A 15 10.54 0.96 -10.14
N MET A 16 9.64 0.14 -9.61
CA MET A 16 9.28 0.14 -8.20
C MET A 16 9.45 -1.25 -7.60
N GLU A 17 9.50 -1.29 -6.26
CA GLU A 17 9.43 -2.51 -5.47
C GLU A 17 8.18 -3.32 -5.83
N LEU A 18 8.39 -4.61 -6.14
CA LEU A 18 7.31 -5.57 -6.29
C LEU A 18 6.84 -6.03 -4.91
N VAL A 19 5.54 -5.90 -4.65
CA VAL A 19 4.87 -6.40 -3.44
C VAL A 19 4.10 -7.66 -3.82
N GLU A 20 4.53 -8.82 -3.31
CA GLU A 20 4.13 -10.13 -3.85
C GLU A 20 2.81 -10.71 -3.32
N GLY A 21 2.16 -10.06 -2.34
CA GLY A 21 0.90 -10.51 -1.74
C GLY A 21 -0.35 -9.95 -2.41
N GLY A 22 -0.21 -9.13 -3.44
CA GLY A 22 -1.36 -8.59 -4.17
C GLY A 22 -2.12 -7.50 -3.40
N GLU A 23 -3.39 -7.30 -3.74
CA GLU A 23 -4.24 -6.27 -3.13
C GLU A 23 -4.90 -6.79 -1.85
N LEU A 24 -4.91 -5.98 -0.80
CA LEU A 24 -5.59 -6.30 0.46
C LEU A 24 -7.07 -6.58 0.25
N PHE A 25 -7.70 -5.88 -0.70
CA PHE A 25 -9.10 -6.10 -1.03
C PHE A 25 -9.37 -7.51 -1.53
N GLU A 26 -8.52 -8.04 -2.42
CA GLU A 26 -8.66 -9.40 -2.95
C GLU A 26 -8.50 -10.45 -1.85
N ASP A 27 -7.58 -10.23 -0.90
CA ASP A 27 -7.44 -11.08 0.28
C ASP A 27 -8.71 -11.06 1.15
N ILE A 28 -9.32 -9.90 1.35
CA ILE A 28 -10.58 -9.76 2.08
C ILE A 28 -11.71 -10.47 1.33
N VAL A 29 -11.87 -10.22 0.03
CA VAL A 29 -12.96 -10.81 -0.78
C VAL A 29 -12.86 -12.34 -0.83
N SER A 30 -11.65 -12.88 -0.94
CA SER A 30 -11.41 -14.31 -1.02
C SER A 30 -11.58 -15.05 0.33
N HIS A 31 -11.21 -14.43 1.45
CA HIS A 31 -11.25 -15.05 2.79
C HIS A 31 -12.42 -14.57 3.67
N GLY A 32 -13.21 -13.62 3.19
CA GLY A 32 -14.38 -13.05 3.86
C GLY A 32 -14.08 -11.72 4.56
N CYS A 33 -13.59 -11.77 5.79
CA CYS A 33 -13.29 -10.56 6.57
C CYS A 33 -12.03 -10.75 7.41
N LEU A 34 -11.30 -9.65 7.61
CA LEU A 34 -10.24 -9.60 8.62
C LEU A 34 -10.85 -9.76 10.01
N THR A 35 -10.18 -10.53 10.87
CA THR A 35 -10.41 -10.49 12.31
C THR A 35 -10.15 -9.08 12.85
N GLU A 36 -10.73 -8.75 14.00
CA GLU A 36 -10.52 -7.44 14.61
C GLU A 36 -9.03 -7.15 14.89
N SER A 37 -8.24 -8.19 15.19
CA SER A 37 -6.79 -8.07 15.40
C SER A 37 -6.05 -7.71 14.13
N GLU A 38 -6.35 -8.38 13.01
CA GLU A 38 -5.76 -8.10 11.70
C GLU A 38 -6.17 -6.70 11.22
N ALA A 39 -7.47 -6.39 11.28
CA ALA A 39 -8.00 -5.08 10.88
C ALA A 39 -7.34 -3.94 11.68
N ARG A 40 -7.18 -4.11 13.00
CA ARG A 40 -6.48 -3.16 13.86
C ARG A 40 -5.02 -3.00 13.45
N TYR A 41 -4.33 -4.10 13.15
CA TYR A 41 -2.92 -4.06 12.76
C TYR A 41 -2.72 -3.36 11.40
N VAL A 42 -3.56 -3.64 10.42
CA VAL A 42 -3.58 -2.94 9.12
C VAL A 42 -3.87 -1.46 9.33
N PHE A 43 -4.90 -1.12 10.10
CA PHE A 43 -5.29 0.28 10.30
C PHE A 43 -4.18 1.11 10.96
N LEU A 44 -3.45 0.53 11.92
CA LEU A 44 -2.30 1.19 12.55
C LEU A 44 -1.18 1.49 11.55
N GLN A 45 -0.85 0.54 10.66
CA GLN A 45 0.15 0.75 9.61
C GLN A 45 -0.29 1.86 8.64
N LEU A 46 -1.55 1.85 8.21
CA LEU A 46 -2.11 2.87 7.32
C LEU A 46 -2.13 4.25 7.97
N ALA A 47 -2.55 4.34 9.24
CA ALA A 47 -2.58 5.59 9.97
C ALA A 47 -1.17 6.17 10.15
N ASP A 48 -0.17 5.33 10.42
CA ASP A 48 1.22 5.77 10.53
C ASP A 48 1.81 6.23 9.19
N ALA A 49 1.55 5.48 8.11
CA ALA A 49 1.95 5.87 6.76
C ALA A 49 1.30 7.20 6.32
N LEU A 50 0.01 7.38 6.60
CA LEU A 50 -0.72 8.63 6.34
C LEU A 50 -0.16 9.79 7.15
N ARG A 51 0.09 9.57 8.44
CA ARG A 51 0.74 10.57 9.31
C ARG A 51 2.09 10.99 8.74
N TYR A 52 2.88 10.04 8.25
CA TYR A 52 4.15 10.31 7.61
C TYR A 52 3.99 11.18 6.36
N ILE A 53 3.17 10.79 5.37
CA ILE A 53 3.03 11.58 4.13
C ILE A 53 2.40 12.95 4.39
N HIS A 54 1.43 13.05 5.30
CA HIS A 54 0.83 14.33 5.69
C HIS A 54 1.85 15.26 6.34
N SER A 55 2.77 14.72 7.16
CA SER A 55 3.88 15.52 7.73
C SER A 55 4.86 16.06 6.68
N LYS A 56 4.85 15.49 5.47
CA LYS A 56 5.61 15.96 4.31
C LYS A 56 4.81 16.90 3.40
N GLY A 57 3.58 17.26 3.81
CA GLY A 57 2.66 18.07 3.03
C GLY A 57 2.01 17.33 1.86
N VAL A 58 2.12 16.00 1.82
CA VAL A 58 1.56 15.16 0.75
C VAL A 58 0.24 14.54 1.21
N VAL A 59 -0.82 14.71 0.43
CA VAL A 59 -2.12 14.04 0.61
C VAL A 59 -2.30 13.02 -0.50
N HIS A 60 -2.60 11.75 -0.15
CA HIS A 60 -2.75 10.67 -1.13
C HIS A 60 -3.91 10.89 -2.12
N ARG A 61 -5.06 11.34 -1.59
CA ARG A 61 -6.33 11.65 -2.29
C ARG A 61 -7.06 10.48 -2.96
N ASP A 62 -6.43 9.34 -3.21
CA ASP A 62 -7.10 8.12 -3.72
C ASP A 62 -6.83 6.91 -2.81
N LEU A 63 -6.98 7.07 -1.50
CA LEU A 63 -6.77 5.96 -0.56
C LEU A 63 -8.03 5.08 -0.52
N LYS A 64 -7.90 3.85 -0.99
CA LYS A 64 -8.95 2.82 -1.07
C LYS A 64 -8.32 1.43 -0.99
N PRO A 65 -9.08 0.37 -0.65
CA PRO A 65 -8.54 -0.99 -0.49
C PRO A 65 -7.68 -1.51 -1.66
N GLU A 66 -7.99 -1.10 -2.89
CA GLU A 66 -7.29 -1.47 -4.13
C GLU A 66 -5.88 -0.85 -4.21
N ASN A 67 -5.67 0.29 -3.53
CA ASN A 67 -4.36 0.97 -3.45
C ASN A 67 -3.57 0.56 -2.19
N ILE A 68 -3.92 -0.58 -1.58
CA ILE A 68 -3.25 -1.14 -0.43
C ILE A 68 -2.79 -2.55 -0.80
N LEU A 69 -1.48 -2.76 -0.82
CA LEU A 69 -0.86 -4.03 -1.19
C LEU A 69 -0.44 -4.80 0.06
N VAL A 70 -0.60 -6.13 0.04
CA VAL A 70 -0.15 -7.02 1.10
C VAL A 70 1.26 -7.50 0.81
N ASP A 71 2.18 -7.31 1.75
CA ASP A 71 3.53 -7.85 1.67
C ASP A 71 3.55 -9.27 2.27
N LYS A 72 4.15 -10.23 1.55
CA LYS A 72 4.31 -11.61 2.05
C LYS A 72 5.34 -11.70 3.18
N LYS A 73 6.09 -10.63 3.43
CA LYS A 73 7.02 -10.55 4.54
C LYS A 73 6.26 -10.27 5.84
N GLU A 74 5.88 -11.35 6.52
CA GLU A 74 5.30 -11.26 7.85
C GLU A 74 6.36 -10.92 8.89
N SER A 75 6.36 -9.67 9.35
CA SER A 75 7.14 -9.27 10.54
C SER A 75 6.51 -9.80 11.84
N ARG A 76 5.21 -10.12 11.80
CA ARG A 76 4.44 -10.69 12.90
C ARG A 76 3.61 -11.87 12.37
N PRO A 77 3.78 -13.09 12.91
CA PRO A 77 3.08 -14.26 12.41
C PRO A 77 1.56 -14.08 12.43
N GLY A 78 0.90 -14.35 11.31
CA GLY A 78 -0.55 -14.29 11.18
C GLY A 78 -1.13 -12.87 11.21
N LEU A 79 -0.32 -11.84 10.98
CA LEU A 79 -0.78 -10.47 10.81
C LEU A 79 -0.28 -9.91 9.47
N PRO A 80 -1.16 -9.33 8.64
CA PRO A 80 -0.77 -8.84 7.32
C PRO A 80 0.07 -7.57 7.42
N GLU A 81 1.19 -7.56 6.71
CA GLU A 81 2.01 -6.37 6.48
C GLU A 81 1.51 -5.67 5.22
N VAL A 82 1.31 -4.35 5.25
CA VAL A 82 0.68 -3.62 4.14
C VAL A 82 1.49 -2.41 3.66
N LYS A 83 1.33 -2.06 2.38
CA LYS A 83 1.96 -0.90 1.75
C LYS A 83 0.94 -0.10 0.94
N ILE A 84 0.99 1.22 1.04
CA ILE A 84 0.21 2.12 0.20
C ILE A 84 0.86 2.21 -1.19
N SER A 85 0.05 2.07 -2.24
CA SER A 85 0.45 2.20 -3.64
C SER A 85 -0.32 3.33 -4.34
N ASP A 86 0.05 3.62 -5.58
CA ASP A 86 -0.58 4.61 -6.47
C ASP A 86 -0.72 6.04 -5.93
N PHE A 87 0.40 6.76 -5.97
CA PHE A 87 0.45 8.20 -5.65
C PHE A 87 0.11 9.10 -6.86
N GLY A 88 -0.48 8.57 -7.95
CA GLY A 88 -0.77 9.33 -9.18
C GLY A 88 -1.71 10.52 -8.98
N HIS A 89 -2.56 10.44 -7.94
CA HIS A 89 -3.48 11.50 -7.56
C HIS A 89 -3.00 12.33 -6.37
N SER A 90 -1.76 12.16 -5.90
CA SER A 90 -1.28 12.88 -4.71
C SER A 90 -1.02 14.37 -4.97
N LYS A 91 -1.02 15.20 -3.91
CA LYS A 91 -0.61 16.61 -3.95
C LYS A 91 0.15 16.97 -2.70
#